data_AF-A0A1W9M3A6-F1
#
_entry.id   AF-A0A1W9M3A6-F1
#
_cell.length_a   1.000
_cell.length_b   1.000
_cell.length_c   1.000
_cell.angle_alpha   90.00
_cell.angle_beta   90.00
_cell.angle_gamma   90.00
#
_symmetry.space_group_name_H-M   'P 1'
#
loop_
_entity.id
_entity.type
_entity.pdbx_description
1 polymer ?
#
loop_
_entity_poly.entity_id
_entity_poly.type
_entity_poly.pdbx_seq_one_letter_code
_entity_poly.pdbx_strand_id
1 'polypeptide(L)'
;MSQHAYWITPAGIILRPAIRHIGTVLRCPEAFGETEASIRSTCEQYGERISLTFEGRARNEILTRVICRGFIRIRKETSKHVQHWSIQFSDLTPVQHAVLSEWAALVRGSGLDPFADVILHCLRDNRTTRKSIKELAGGRTAAESDCQILSEETFCAGSDNRARD
;
A
#
# COMPACT_ATOMS: atom_id res chain seq x y z
N MET A 1 -2.70 -10.54 -15.42
CA MET A 1 -1.46 -9.92 -14.88
C MET A 1 -1.52 -10.00 -13.37
N SER A 2 -0.56 -10.67 -12.72
CA SER A 2 -0.45 -10.71 -11.25
C SER A 2 -0.08 -9.31 -10.77
N GLN A 3 -1.05 -8.56 -10.24
CA GLN A 3 -0.77 -7.26 -9.62
C GLN A 3 -0.20 -7.51 -8.23
N HIS A 4 1.11 -7.46 -8.11
CA HIS A 4 1.76 -7.42 -6.81
C HIS A 4 1.59 -6.02 -6.20
N ALA A 5 0.49 -5.86 -5.48
CA ALA A 5 0.13 -4.66 -4.75
C ALA A 5 -0.05 -5.02 -3.27
N TYR A 6 0.32 -4.10 -2.39
CA TYR A 6 0.08 -4.22 -0.96
C TYR A 6 -0.24 -2.86 -0.34
N TRP A 7 -0.93 -2.91 0.79
CA TRP A 7 -1.01 -1.85 1.78
C TRP A 7 -0.32 -2.32 3.05
N ILE A 8 0.36 -1.42 3.77
CA ILE A 8 0.67 -1.61 5.19
C ILE A 8 -0.11 -0.56 5.97
N THR A 9 -0.91 -1.00 6.93
CA THR A 9 -1.71 -0.10 7.78
C THR A 9 -0.83 0.62 8.80
N PRO A 10 -1.31 1.71 9.43
CA PRO A 10 -0.61 2.34 10.55
C PRO A 10 -0.32 1.38 11.71
N ALA A 11 -1.14 0.34 11.88
CA ALA A 11 -0.97 -0.69 12.92
C ALA A 11 0.01 -1.81 12.52
N GLY A 12 0.62 -1.75 11.33
CA GLY A 12 1.58 -2.76 10.89
C GLY A 12 0.97 -4.01 10.25
N ILE A 13 -0.31 -3.98 9.86
CA ILE A 13 -0.95 -5.08 9.13
C ILE A 13 -0.63 -4.97 7.63
N ILE A 14 -0.20 -6.06 7.00
CA ILE A 14 -0.04 -6.13 5.53
C ILE A 14 -1.33 -6.63 4.91
N LEU A 15 -1.85 -5.86 3.95
CA LEU A 15 -3.05 -6.16 3.20
C LEU A 15 -2.71 -6.36 1.72
N ARG A 16 -3.17 -7.46 1.14
CA ARG A 16 -3.16 -7.67 -0.32
C ARG A 16 -4.53 -7.28 -0.91
N PRO A 17 -4.60 -6.20 -1.72
CA PRO A 17 -5.83 -5.79 -2.39
C PRO A 17 -6.25 -6.82 -3.45
N ALA A 18 -7.56 -7.01 -3.64
CA ALA A 18 -8.10 -7.96 -4.62
C ALA A 18 -8.00 -7.44 -6.06
N ILE A 19 -8.08 -6.12 -6.26
CA ILE A 19 -8.11 -5.48 -7.58
C ILE A 19 -6.96 -4.49 -7.74
N ARG A 20 -7.11 -3.30 -7.16
CA ARG A 20 -6.18 -2.17 -7.22
C ARG A 20 -6.26 -1.43 -5.89
N HIS A 21 -5.20 -0.72 -5.51
CA HIS A 21 -5.16 0.09 -4.29
C HIS A 21 -6.41 0.95 -4.09
N ILE A 22 -6.84 1.68 -5.14
CA ILE A 22 -8.02 2.54 -5.08
C ILE A 22 -9.32 1.74 -4.95
N GLY A 23 -9.43 0.59 -5.64
CA GLY A 23 -10.61 -0.27 -5.54
C GLY A 23 -10.85 -0.77 -4.11
N THR A 24 -9.77 -1.06 -3.38
CA THR A 24 -9.85 -1.47 -1.98
C THR A 24 -10.31 -0.31 -1.07
N VAL A 25 -9.78 0.89 -1.28
CA VAL A 25 -10.24 2.10 -0.56
C VAL A 25 -11.71 2.37 -0.83
N LEU A 26 -12.18 2.21 -2.07
CA LEU A 26 -13.59 2.42 -2.42
C LEU A 26 -14.54 1.37 -1.82
N ARG A 27 -14.05 0.14 -1.55
CA ARG A 27 -14.86 -0.95 -1.00
C ARG A 27 -15.07 -0.85 0.50
N CYS A 28 -14.07 -0.36 1.23
CA CYS A 28 -14.17 -0.14 2.68
C CYS A 28 -13.51 1.19 3.08
N PRO A 29 -14.10 2.33 2.68
CA PRO A 29 -13.47 3.65 2.84
C PRO A 29 -13.14 3.98 4.29
N GLU A 30 -14.00 3.58 5.23
CA GLU A 30 -13.83 3.82 6.65
C GLU A 30 -12.56 3.17 7.20
N ALA A 31 -12.19 1.98 6.71
CA ALA A 31 -10.96 1.29 7.08
C ALA A 31 -9.70 2.06 6.70
N PHE A 32 -9.81 3.00 5.74
CA PHE A 32 -8.75 3.89 5.29
C PHE A 32 -8.92 5.35 5.78
N GLY A 33 -9.87 5.58 6.69
CA GLY A 33 -10.22 6.91 7.19
C GLY A 33 -10.83 7.83 6.14
N GLU A 34 -11.41 7.26 5.08
CA GLU A 34 -12.21 7.98 4.08
C GLU A 34 -13.71 7.75 4.35
N THR A 35 -14.54 8.57 3.70
CA THR A 35 -16.00 8.37 3.65
C THR A 35 -16.45 8.38 2.20
N GLU A 36 -17.59 7.73 1.90
CA GLU A 36 -18.17 7.77 0.56
C GLU A 36 -18.44 9.21 0.10
N ALA A 37 -18.89 10.07 1.02
CA ALA A 37 -19.14 11.49 0.74
C ALA A 37 -17.86 12.24 0.37
N SER A 38 -16.76 12.02 1.12
CA SER A 38 -15.46 12.66 0.83
C SER A 38 -14.89 12.22 -0.52
N ILE A 39 -14.98 10.92 -0.82
CA ILE A 39 -14.55 10.34 -2.10
C ILE A 39 -15.37 10.92 -3.25
N ARG A 40 -16.69 10.95 -3.11
CA ARG A 40 -17.60 11.50 -4.12
C ARG A 40 -17.30 12.96 -4.39
N SER A 41 -17.19 13.77 -3.35
CA SER A 41 -16.86 15.19 -3.46
C SER A 41 -15.52 15.42 -4.19
N THR A 42 -14.51 14.60 -3.88
CA THR A 42 -13.21 14.66 -4.56
C THR A 42 -13.33 14.34 -6.06
N CYS A 43 -14.09 13.30 -6.41
CA CYS A 43 -14.32 12.93 -7.81
C CYS A 43 -15.09 14.02 -8.58
N GLU A 44 -16.14 14.57 -7.97
CA GLU A 44 -16.94 15.66 -8.55
C GLU A 44 -16.11 16.93 -8.80
N GLN A 45 -15.23 17.30 -7.87
CA GLN A 45 -14.32 18.44 -8.00
C GLN A 45 -13.45 18.36 -9.27
N TYR A 46 -13.05 17.16 -9.68
CA TYR A 46 -12.24 16.94 -10.88
C TYR A 46 -13.04 16.54 -12.11
N GLY A 47 -14.37 16.40 -12.01
CA GLY A 47 -15.22 15.88 -13.09
C GLY A 47 -14.93 14.41 -13.44
N GLU A 48 -14.39 13.64 -12.49
CA GLU A 48 -14.01 12.25 -12.67
C GLU A 48 -15.11 11.30 -12.12
N ARG A 49 -15.33 10.17 -12.79
CA ARG A 49 -16.31 9.17 -12.33
C ARG A 49 -15.69 8.23 -11.29
N ILE A 50 -16.43 7.92 -10.23
CA ILE A 50 -16.06 6.89 -9.26
C ILE A 50 -16.10 5.52 -9.97
N SER A 51 -15.00 4.78 -9.90
CA SER A 51 -14.90 3.40 -10.40
C SER A 51 -13.82 2.66 -9.62
N LEU A 52 -13.91 1.33 -9.49
CA LEU A 52 -12.89 0.53 -8.78
C LEU A 52 -11.50 0.55 -9.45
N THR A 53 -11.40 1.04 -10.68
CA THR A 53 -10.20 0.99 -11.50
C THR A 53 -9.81 2.33 -12.12
N PHE A 54 -10.45 3.43 -11.73
CA PHE A 54 -10.18 4.73 -12.36
C PHE A 54 -8.74 5.19 -12.11
N GLU A 55 -8.25 5.97 -13.05
CA GLU A 55 -6.99 6.71 -12.95
C GLU A 55 -7.33 8.20 -13.14
N GLY A 56 -6.56 9.10 -12.52
CA GLY A 56 -6.86 10.53 -12.59
C GLY A 56 -6.40 11.30 -11.36
N ARG A 57 -6.77 12.59 -11.33
CA ARG A 57 -6.42 13.53 -10.25
C ARG A 57 -7.16 13.20 -8.96
N ALA A 58 -8.44 12.83 -9.03
CA ALA A 58 -9.19 12.47 -7.83
C ALA A 58 -8.62 11.23 -7.15
N ARG A 59 -8.18 10.22 -7.93
CA ARG A 59 -7.47 9.05 -7.39
C ARG A 59 -6.20 9.47 -6.67
N ASN A 60 -5.39 10.31 -7.29
CA ASN A 60 -4.12 10.72 -6.69
C ASN A 60 -4.35 11.47 -5.38
N GLU A 61 -5.36 12.33 -5.31
CA GLU A 61 -5.71 13.04 -4.08
C GLU A 61 -6.18 12.07 -2.99
N ILE A 62 -7.13 11.18 -3.29
CA ILE A 62 -7.64 10.18 -2.33
C ILE A 62 -6.48 9.31 -1.80
N LEU A 63 -5.64 8.76 -2.68
CA LEU A 63 -4.51 7.93 -2.26
C LEU A 63 -3.49 8.73 -1.44
N THR A 64 -3.26 10.00 -1.77
CA THR A 64 -2.37 10.87 -0.99
C THR A 64 -2.91 11.07 0.42
N ARG A 65 -4.22 11.36 0.58
CA ARG A 65 -4.83 11.47 1.91
C ARG A 65 -4.69 10.19 2.72
N VAL A 66 -4.98 9.03 2.11
CA VAL A 66 -4.82 7.72 2.75
C VAL A 66 -3.38 7.50 3.21
N ILE A 67 -2.39 7.82 2.37
CA ILE A 67 -0.97 7.68 2.74
C ILE A 67 -0.57 8.66 3.85
N CYS A 68 -1.08 9.90 3.81
CA CYS A 68 -0.87 10.90 4.87
C CYS A 68 -1.48 10.50 6.21
N ARG A 69 -2.49 9.61 6.23
CA ARG A 69 -3.01 8.99 7.45
C ARG A 69 -2.16 7.82 7.97
N GLY A 70 -0.99 7.60 7.38
CA GLY A 70 -0.02 6.59 7.82
C GLY A 70 -0.16 5.25 7.10
N PHE A 71 -0.90 5.14 6.01
CA PHE A 71 -0.86 3.93 5.19
C PHE A 71 0.38 3.92 4.28
N ILE A 72 0.98 2.75 4.09
CA ILE A 72 2.08 2.57 3.13
C ILE A 72 1.53 1.85 1.91
N ARG A 73 1.68 2.47 0.75
CA ARG A 73 1.29 1.87 -0.53
C ARG A 73 2.48 1.18 -1.15
N ILE A 74 2.37 -0.09 -1.48
CA ILE A 74 3.43 -0.84 -2.18
C ILE A 74 2.89 -1.36 -3.51
N ARG A 75 3.62 -1.14 -4.59
CA ARG A 75 3.26 -1.60 -5.94
C ARG A 75 4.49 -2.10 -6.67
N LYS A 76 4.36 -3.23 -7.37
CA LYS A 76 5.33 -3.62 -8.41
C LYS A 76 5.02 -2.85 -9.70
N GLU A 77 5.97 -2.04 -10.12
CA GLU A 77 5.94 -1.37 -11.43
C GLU A 77 6.70 -2.24 -12.44
N THR A 78 6.00 -2.66 -13.47
CA THR A 78 6.56 -3.48 -14.55
C THR A 78 6.44 -2.69 -15.85
N SER A 79 7.58 -2.23 -16.34
CA SER A 79 7.71 -1.67 -17.69
C SER A 79 8.43 -2.66 -18.61
N LYS A 80 8.45 -2.39 -19.92
CA LYS A 80 9.14 -3.25 -20.91
C LYS A 80 10.63 -3.45 -20.60
N HIS A 81 11.27 -2.55 -19.87
CA HIS A 81 12.72 -2.53 -19.67
C HIS A 81 13.16 -2.51 -18.20
N VAL A 82 12.26 -2.20 -17.27
CA VAL A 82 12.58 -2.06 -15.85
C VAL A 82 11.44 -2.64 -15.02
N GLN A 83 11.81 -3.49 -14.05
CA GLN A 83 10.94 -3.92 -12.97
C GLN A 83 11.48 -3.37 -11.67
N HIS A 84 10.63 -2.66 -10.92
CA HIS A 84 10.98 -2.19 -9.59
C HIS A 84 9.75 -2.18 -8.70
N TRP A 85 9.96 -2.10 -7.40
CA TRP A 85 8.92 -1.83 -6.42
C TRP A 85 8.87 -0.33 -6.15
N SER A 86 7.69 0.24 -6.14
CA SER A 86 7.44 1.60 -5.65
C SER A 86 6.71 1.51 -4.33
N ILE A 87 7.25 2.18 -3.31
CA ILE A 87 6.70 2.24 -1.97
C ILE A 87 6.46 3.71 -1.64
N GLN A 88 5.22 4.07 -1.33
CA GLN A 88 4.82 5.44 -0.99
C GLN A 88 4.35 5.49 0.45
N PHE A 89 4.87 6.45 1.22
CA PHE A 89 4.52 6.68 2.62
C PHE A 89 4.64 8.17 2.97
N SER A 90 3.98 8.62 4.02
CA SER A 90 4.19 9.98 4.57
C SER A 90 5.34 9.99 5.57
N ASP A 91 5.27 9.08 6.54
CA ASP A 91 6.27 8.87 7.58
C ASP A 91 6.37 7.37 7.85
N LEU A 92 7.46 6.95 8.50
CA LEU A 92 7.63 5.57 8.95
C LEU A 92 7.85 5.55 10.46
N THR A 93 6.89 4.98 11.18
CA THR A 93 7.06 4.61 12.58
C THR A 93 8.01 3.42 12.72
N PRO A 94 8.58 3.16 13.90
CA PRO A 94 9.38 1.95 14.14
C PRO A 94 8.63 0.66 13.80
N VAL A 95 7.33 0.59 14.11
CA VAL A 95 6.46 -0.54 13.77
C VAL A 95 6.39 -0.75 12.26
N GLN A 96 6.13 0.32 11.51
CA GLN A 96 6.07 0.26 10.05
C GLN A 96 7.42 -0.08 9.41
N HIS A 97 8.52 0.40 9.97
CA HIS A 97 9.86 0.02 9.54
C HIS A 97 10.10 -1.49 9.70
N ALA A 98 9.72 -2.06 10.84
CA ALA A 98 9.84 -3.50 11.10
C ALA A 98 8.99 -4.31 10.11
N VAL A 99 7.71 -3.96 9.96
CA VAL A 99 6.78 -4.65 9.04
C VAL A 99 7.21 -4.51 7.59
N LEU A 100 7.75 -3.36 7.18
CA LEU A 100 8.27 -3.17 5.83
C LEU A 100 9.52 -4.04 5.57
N SER A 101 10.33 -4.27 6.60
CA SER A 101 11.48 -5.18 6.54
C SER A 101 11.03 -6.64 6.41
N GLU A 102 10.01 -7.04 7.19
CA GLU A 102 9.37 -8.36 7.10
C GLU A 102 8.74 -8.60 5.73
N TRP A 103 8.00 -7.61 5.22
CA TRP A 103 7.47 -7.62 3.86
C TRP A 103 8.56 -7.88 2.81
N ALA A 104 9.70 -7.17 2.91
CA ALA A 104 10.81 -7.34 1.99
C ALA A 104 11.42 -8.75 2.08
N ALA A 105 11.52 -9.31 3.29
CA ALA A 105 11.97 -10.69 3.51
C ALA A 105 11.02 -11.73 2.89
N LEU A 106 9.69 -11.54 3.03
CA LEU A 106 8.68 -12.40 2.42
C LEU A 106 8.76 -12.36 0.89
N VAL A 107 8.83 -11.17 0.31
CA VAL A 107 8.91 -10.97 -1.15
C VAL A 107 10.21 -11.55 -1.71
N ARG A 108 11.32 -11.46 -0.96
CA ARG A 108 12.58 -12.13 -1.32
C ARG A 108 12.45 -13.66 -1.33
N GLY A 109 11.72 -14.23 -0.38
CA GLY A 109 11.52 -15.68 -0.27
C GLY A 109 10.66 -16.29 -1.38
N SER A 110 9.82 -15.48 -2.05
CA SER A 110 8.92 -15.96 -3.10
C SER A 110 9.59 -16.17 -4.48
N GLY A 111 10.94 -16.28 -4.52
CA GLY A 111 11.70 -16.48 -5.76
C GLY A 111 11.88 -15.23 -6.62
N LEU A 112 11.62 -14.04 -6.09
CA LEU A 112 11.89 -12.78 -6.77
C LEU A 112 13.36 -12.38 -6.61
N ASP A 113 13.87 -11.60 -7.57
CA ASP A 113 15.24 -11.10 -7.54
C ASP A 113 15.50 -10.30 -6.25
N PRO A 114 16.41 -10.77 -5.36
CA PRO A 114 16.73 -10.07 -4.12
C PRO A 114 17.37 -8.70 -4.34
N PHE A 115 17.91 -8.44 -5.54
CA PHE A 115 18.49 -7.17 -5.95
C PHE A 115 17.50 -6.29 -6.72
N ALA A 116 16.23 -6.72 -6.83
CA ALA A 116 15.19 -5.89 -7.43
C ALA A 116 15.15 -4.52 -6.75
N ASP A 117 15.14 -3.49 -7.59
CA ASP A 117 15.08 -2.10 -7.16
C ASP A 117 13.78 -1.83 -6.38
N VAL A 118 13.93 -1.09 -5.29
CA VAL A 118 12.86 -0.54 -4.47
C VAL A 118 13.05 0.97 -4.41
N ILE A 119 12.06 1.70 -4.92
CA ILE A 119 12.00 3.14 -4.88
C ILE A 119 11.05 3.54 -3.75
N LEU A 120 11.61 4.20 -2.74
CA LEU A 120 10.92 4.70 -1.56
C LEU A 120 10.58 6.17 -1.78
N HIS A 121 9.29 6.51 -1.82
CA HIS A 121 8.77 7.87 -1.95
C HIS A 121 8.18 8.33 -0.62
N CYS A 122 8.88 9.23 0.07
CA CYS A 122 8.39 9.96 1.22
C CYS A 122 7.62 11.19 0.74
N LEU A 123 6.29 11.20 0.92
CA LEU A 123 5.41 12.29 0.48
C LEU A 123 5.59 13.55 1.34
N ARG A 124 5.81 13.40 2.65
CA ARG A 124 5.95 14.54 3.57
C ARG A 124 7.14 15.43 3.23
N ASP A 125 8.28 14.79 2.92
CA ASP A 125 9.53 15.49 2.61
C ASP A 125 9.75 15.65 1.10
N ASN A 126 8.81 15.17 0.27
CA ASN A 126 8.97 15.02 -1.18
C ASN A 126 10.31 14.36 -1.57
N ARG A 127 10.74 13.36 -0.79
CA ARG A 127 12.04 12.72 -0.92
C ARG A 127 11.90 11.34 -1.54
N THR A 128 12.72 11.06 -2.55
CA THR A 128 12.83 9.73 -3.13
C THR A 128 14.18 9.11 -2.78
N THR A 129 14.18 7.87 -2.33
CA THR A 129 15.41 7.08 -2.11
C THR A 129 15.31 5.73 -2.82
N ARG A 130 16.44 5.18 -3.22
CA ARG A 130 16.52 3.87 -3.87
C ARG A 130 17.25 2.90 -2.95
N LYS A 131 16.72 1.68 -2.85
CA LYS A 131 17.30 0.53 -2.15
C LYS A 131 17.02 -0.74 -2.94
N SER A 132 17.71 -1.82 -2.63
CA SER A 132 17.32 -3.18 -3.04
C SER A 132 16.36 -3.82 -2.03
N ILE A 133 15.64 -4.86 -2.46
CA ILE A 133 14.85 -5.71 -1.55
C ILE A 133 15.73 -6.27 -0.42
N LYS A 134 16.97 -6.69 -0.71
CA LYS A 134 17.93 -7.18 0.27
C LYS A 134 18.26 -6.14 1.35
N GLU A 135 18.55 -4.89 0.96
CA GLU A 135 18.85 -3.82 1.90
C GLU A 135 17.63 -3.47 2.76
N LEU A 136 16.42 -3.51 2.19
CA LEU A 136 15.20 -3.24 2.93
C LEU A 136 14.86 -4.35 3.94
N ALA A 137 15.18 -5.60 3.61
CA ALA A 137 15.02 -6.75 4.52
C ALA A 137 16.00 -6.73 5.71
N GLY A 138 17.05 -5.88 5.68
CA GLY A 138 17.97 -5.72 6.82
C GLY A 138 18.66 -7.01 7.29
N GLY A 139 18.84 -7.99 6.39
CA GLY A 139 19.41 -9.30 6.71
C GLY A 139 18.39 -10.39 7.04
N ARG A 140 17.10 -10.05 7.26
CA ARG A 140 16.03 -11.02 7.53
C ARG A 140 15.76 -11.92 6.32
N THR A 141 15.34 -13.14 6.63
CA THR A 141 14.89 -14.17 5.67
C THR A 141 13.40 -14.42 5.81
N ALA A 142 12.79 -15.05 4.80
CA ALA A 142 11.36 -15.37 4.84
C ALA A 142 11.00 -16.34 5.99
N ALA A 143 11.93 -17.17 6.44
CA ALA A 143 11.73 -18.09 7.56
C ALA A 143 11.67 -17.39 8.93
N GLU A 144 12.15 -16.15 9.01
CA GLU A 144 12.18 -15.31 10.23
C GLU A 144 11.06 -14.26 10.24
N SER A 145 10.17 -14.31 9.24
CA SER A 145 9.07 -13.35 9.11
C SER A 145 7.78 -13.92 9.70
N ASP A 146 7.32 -13.34 10.80
CA ASP A 146 6.02 -13.69 11.42
C ASP A 146 4.84 -12.90 10.84
N CYS A 147 5.10 -11.98 9.90
CA CYS A 147 4.07 -11.18 9.26
C CYS A 147 3.05 -12.04 8.49
N GLN A 148 1.77 -11.83 8.78
CA GLN A 148 0.66 -12.36 8.01
C GLN A 148 0.14 -11.33 6.99
N ILE A 149 -0.07 -11.78 5.75
CA ILE A 149 -0.71 -10.97 4.71
C ILE A 149 -2.21 -11.27 4.74
N LEU A 150 -3.01 -10.27 5.11
CA LEU A 150 -4.47 -10.38 5.10
C LEU A 150 -5.03 -10.19 3.69
N SER A 151 -6.13 -10.90 3.41
CA SER A 151 -6.95 -10.63 2.23
C SER A 151 -7.80 -9.37 2.42
N GLU A 152 -8.20 -8.76 1.31
CA GLU A 152 -9.13 -7.63 1.28
C GLU A 152 -10.44 -7.92 2.03
N GLU A 153 -11.01 -9.10 1.83
CA GLU A 153 -12.26 -9.52 2.47
C GLU A 153 -12.11 -9.56 4.00
N THR A 154 -11.03 -10.17 4.50
CA THR A 154 -10.75 -10.26 5.94
C THR A 154 -10.54 -8.88 6.55
N PHE A 155 -9.84 -8.00 5.83
CA PHE A 155 -9.56 -6.65 6.31
C PHE A 155 -10.82 -5.78 6.37
N CYS A 156 -11.62 -5.75 5.30
CA CYS A 156 -12.84 -4.93 5.25
C CYS A 156 -13.94 -5.46 6.19
N ALA A 157 -14.02 -6.77 6.43
CA ALA A 157 -14.98 -7.31 7.41
C ALA A 157 -14.66 -6.89 8.86
N GLY A 158 -13.38 -6.66 9.18
CA GLY A 158 -12.95 -6.23 10.51
C GLY A 158 -13.26 -4.75 10.83
N SER A 159 -13.52 -3.92 9.82
CA SER A 159 -13.89 -2.50 10.02
C SER A 159 -15.36 -2.30 10.35
N ASP A 160 -16.27 -3.11 9.78
CA ASP A 160 -17.73 -2.98 9.99
C ASP A 160 -18.14 -3.22 11.46
N ASN A 161 -17.38 -4.02 12.21
CA ASN A 161 -17.70 -4.37 13.59
C ASN A 161 -17.36 -3.27 14.62
N ARG A 162 -16.65 -2.19 14.25
CA ARG A 162 -16.34 -1.09 15.20
C ARG A 162 -17.33 0.07 15.15
N ALA A 163 -18.31 0.04 14.25
CA ALA A 163 -19.32 1.09 14.10
C ALA A 163 -20.65 0.76 14.81
N ARG A 164 -20.70 -0.29 15.64
CA ARG A 164 -21.93 -0.77 16.31
C ARG A 164 -21.93 -0.71 17.84
N ASP A 165 -20.89 -0.13 18.46
CA ASP A 165 -20.79 0.04 19.91
C ASP A 165 -20.93 1.52 20.33
#